data_AF-A0A2T7E1H5-F1
#
_entry.id   AF-A0A2T7E1H5-F1
#
_cell.length_a   1.000
_cell.length_b   1.000
_cell.length_c   1.000
_cell.angle_alpha   90.00
_cell.angle_beta   90.00
_cell.angle_gamma   90.00
#
_symmetry.space_group_name_H-M   'P 1'
#
loop_
_entity.id
_entity.type
_entity.pdbx_description
1 polymer ?
#
loop_
_entity_poly.entity_id
_entity_poly.type
_entity_poly.pdbx_seq_one_letter_code
_entity_poly.pdbx_strand_id
1 'polypeptide(L)'
;MFGLDVQSYTLQEAFDLFCEGRCINGPQWQHALEYWEESLRRPGKVLFLRYEEMLREPASSLRKLAQFMGCAFSEEEEDGGLVDAVVELCSLGKLKSMEVNRNGSNHLAMKNEV
;
A
#
# COMPACT_ATOMS: atom_id res chain seq x y z
N MET A 1 -15.17 -8.01 19.59
CA MET A 1 -15.55 -6.57 19.50
C MET A 1 -14.80 -6.03 18.28
N PHE A 2 -15.35 -6.00 17.07
CA PHE A 2 -16.70 -5.65 16.63
C PHE A 2 -17.39 -6.80 15.88
N GLY A 3 -18.62 -7.13 16.27
CA GLY A 3 -19.53 -7.96 15.48
C GLY A 3 -20.20 -7.10 14.42
N LEU A 4 -19.44 -6.66 13.43
CA LEU A 4 -20.03 -6.04 12.24
C LEU A 4 -20.60 -7.17 11.39
N ASP A 5 -21.91 -7.20 11.28
CA ASP A 5 -22.60 -7.90 10.21
C ASP A 5 -22.05 -7.32 8.90
N VAL A 6 -21.20 -8.09 8.21
CA VAL A 6 -20.65 -7.68 6.92
C VAL A 6 -21.82 -7.72 5.97
N GLN A 7 -22.53 -6.59 5.86
CA GLN A 7 -23.51 -6.43 4.80
C GLN A 7 -22.79 -6.68 3.49
N SER A 8 -23.19 -7.75 2.81
CA SER A 8 -22.69 -8.07 1.49
C SER A 8 -23.33 -7.09 0.52
N TYR A 9 -22.67 -5.97 0.27
CA TYR A 9 -23.02 -5.09 -0.83
C TYR A 9 -22.73 -5.78 -2.15
N THR A 10 -23.58 -5.57 -3.16
CA THR A 10 -23.17 -5.77 -4.55
C THR A 10 -22.05 -4.78 -4.90
N LEU A 11 -21.29 -5.07 -5.95
CA LEU A 11 -20.25 -4.14 -6.42
C LEU A 11 -20.83 -2.77 -6.76
N GLN A 12 -22.04 -2.72 -7.35
CA GLN A 12 -22.69 -1.46 -7.70
C GLN A 12 -23.06 -0.64 -6.46
N GLU A 13 -23.69 -1.26 -5.45
CA GLU A 13 -24.04 -0.56 -4.20
C GLU A 13 -22.79 -0.05 -3.47
N ALA A 14 -21.73 -0.88 -3.42
CA ALA A 14 -20.45 -0.48 -2.82
C ALA A 14 -19.80 0.68 -3.60
N PHE A 15 -19.88 0.66 -4.93
CA PHE A 15 -19.36 1.72 -5.79
C PHE A 15 -20.13 3.02 -5.60
N ASP A 16 -21.46 2.98 -5.56
CA ASP A 16 -22.30 4.16 -5.35
C ASP A 16 -22.01 4.78 -3.97
N LEU A 17 -21.93 3.97 -2.91
CA LEU A 17 -21.52 4.42 -1.58
C LEU A 17 -20.12 5.04 -1.57
N PHE A 18 -19.17 4.44 -2.29
CA PHE A 18 -17.81 4.98 -2.42
C PHE A 18 -17.81 6.34 -3.12
N CYS A 19 -18.55 6.50 -4.21
CA CYS A 19 -18.71 7.76 -4.93
C CYS A 19 -19.40 8.84 -4.07
N GLU A 20 -20.34 8.46 -3.20
CA GLU A 20 -20.95 9.33 -2.20
C GLU A 20 -20.01 9.66 -1.02
N GLY A 21 -18.80 9.07 -0.97
CA GLY A 21 -17.85 9.21 0.12
C GLY A 21 -18.22 8.43 1.39
N ARG A 22 -19.24 7.57 1.33
CA ARG A 22 -19.75 6.74 2.42
C ARG A 22 -19.03 5.40 2.49
N CYS A 23 -17.69 5.45 2.56
CA CYS A 23 -16.83 4.29 2.73
C CYS A 23 -15.96 4.44 3.99
N ILE A 24 -15.33 3.34 4.42
CA ILE A 24 -14.37 3.38 5.53
C ILE A 24 -13.26 4.37 5.17
N ASN A 25 -13.01 5.34 6.05
CA ASN A 25 -12.04 6.44 5.88
C ASN A 25 -12.32 7.38 4.67
N GLY A 26 -13.54 7.38 4.13
CA GLY A 26 -13.94 8.27 3.04
C GLY A 26 -14.24 9.72 3.49
N PRO A 27 -14.36 10.67 2.54
CA PRO A 27 -14.29 10.48 1.09
C PRO A 27 -12.86 10.26 0.58
N GLN A 28 -12.64 9.25 -0.27
CA GLN A 28 -11.31 8.83 -0.72
C GLN A 28 -10.53 9.95 -1.42
N TRP A 29 -11.19 10.76 -2.24
CA TRP A 29 -10.53 11.86 -2.96
C TRP A 29 -10.00 12.94 -2.04
N GLN A 30 -10.78 13.30 -1.02
CA GLN A 30 -10.35 14.28 -0.03
C GLN A 30 -9.19 13.72 0.81
N HIS A 31 -9.28 12.45 1.22
CA HIS A 31 -8.19 11.79 1.93
C HIS A 31 -6.89 11.79 1.12
N ALA A 32 -6.94 11.45 -0.18
CA ALA A 32 -5.75 11.49 -1.04
C ALA A 32 -5.20 12.91 -1.22
N LEU A 33 -6.09 13.90 -1.42
CA LEU A 33 -5.73 15.30 -1.59
C LEU A 33 -5.02 15.87 -0.35
N GLU A 34 -5.57 15.64 0.85
CA GLU A 34 -5.01 16.15 2.11
C GLU A 34 -3.57 15.64 2.34
N TYR A 35 -3.31 14.35 2.09
CA TYR A 35 -1.95 13.80 2.21
C TYR A 35 -1.01 14.27 1.10
N TRP A 36 -1.52 14.51 -0.11
CA TRP A 36 -0.72 15.10 -1.18
C TRP A 36 -0.30 16.53 -0.82
N GLU A 37 -1.24 17.38 -0.37
CA GLU A 37 -0.96 18.74 0.08
C GLU A 37 0.03 18.75 1.25
N GLU A 38 -0.13 17.83 2.21
CA GLU A 38 0.79 17.70 3.33
C GLU A 38 2.20 17.30 2.90
N SER A 39 2.33 16.45 1.88
CA SER A 39 3.64 16.08 1.31
C SER A 39 4.36 17.28 0.67
N LEU A 40 3.61 18.23 0.11
CA LEU A 40 4.17 19.48 -0.41
C LEU A 40 4.55 20.44 0.72
N ARG A 41 3.72 20.51 1.77
CA ARG A 41 3.95 21.40 2.92
C ARG A 41 5.13 20.93 3.78
N ARG A 42 5.31 19.62 3.94
CA ARG A 42 6.31 18.99 4.81
C ARG A 42 7.01 17.81 4.14
N PRO A 43 7.80 18.04 3.07
CA PRO A 43 8.41 16.97 2.27
C PRO A 43 9.42 16.08 3.03
N GLY A 44 9.99 16.56 4.13
CA GLY A 44 10.85 15.76 5.01
C GLY A 44 10.11 14.98 6.11
N LYS A 45 8.77 15.04 6.13
CA LYS A 45 7.92 14.38 7.12
C LYS A 45 6.80 13.55 6.51
N VAL A 46 6.39 13.86 5.28
CA VAL A 46 5.40 13.08 4.53
C VAL A 46 5.92 12.80 3.13
N LEU A 47 6.02 11.52 2.80
CA LEU A 47 6.32 11.03 1.46
C LEU A 47 5.03 10.54 0.80
N PHE A 48 4.65 11.15 -0.31
CA PHE A 48 3.53 10.70 -1.12
C PHE A 48 4.02 9.80 -2.25
N LEU A 49 3.46 8.59 -2.32
CA LEU A 49 3.73 7.58 -3.36
C LEU A 49 2.44 7.22 -4.06
N ARG A 50 2.52 6.88 -5.35
CA ARG A 50 1.39 6.40 -6.14
C ARG A 50 1.58 4.94 -6.49
N TYR A 51 0.50 4.17 -6.37
CA TYR A 51 0.54 2.72 -6.54
C TYR A 51 1.02 2.32 -7.94
N GLU A 52 0.55 3.00 -8.99
CA GLU A 52 0.89 2.71 -10.38
C GLU A 52 2.37 2.98 -10.67
N GLU A 53 2.96 4.00 -10.04
CA GLU A 53 4.39 4.30 -10.15
C GLU A 53 5.23 3.24 -9.42
N MET A 54 4.78 2.80 -8.25
CA MET A 54 5.44 1.71 -7.52
C MET A 54 5.41 0.39 -8.28
N LEU A 55 4.33 0.11 -9.02
CA LEU A 55 4.26 -1.07 -9.88
C LEU A 55 5.16 -0.95 -11.12
N ARG A 56 5.22 0.23 -11.73
CA ARG A 56 5.99 0.46 -12.95
C ARG A 56 7.50 0.52 -12.68
N GLU A 57 7.89 1.21 -11.61
CA GLU A 57 9.29 1.51 -11.24
C GLU A 57 9.55 1.17 -9.76
N PRO A 58 9.45 -0.11 -9.34
CA PRO A 58 9.53 -0.51 -7.94
C PRO A 58 10.88 -0.16 -7.31
N ALA A 59 11.99 -0.39 -8.01
CA ALA A 59 13.33 -0.11 -7.52
C ALA A 59 13.57 1.40 -7.30
N SER A 60 13.03 2.26 -8.18
CA SER A 60 13.11 3.72 -8.01
C SER A 60 12.28 4.18 -6.81
N SER A 61 11.07 3.66 -6.67
CA SER A 61 10.19 3.95 -5.54
C SER A 61 10.80 3.50 -4.20
N LEU A 62 11.44 2.33 -4.18
CA LEU A 62 12.14 1.81 -3.01
C LEU A 62 13.33 2.69 -2.61
N ARG A 63 14.17 3.13 -3.56
CA ARG A 63 15.27 4.08 -3.28
C ARG A 63 14.75 5.39 -2.70
N LYS A 64 13.68 5.95 -3.27
CA LYS A 64 13.03 7.16 -2.75
C LYS A 64 12.54 6.98 -1.32
N LEU A 65 11.93 5.82 -1.02
CA LEU A 65 11.46 5.49 0.33
C LEU A 65 12.63 5.34 1.32
N ALA A 66 13.68 4.59 0.95
CA ALA A 66 14.87 4.38 1.76
C ALA A 66 15.56 5.72 2.10
N GLN A 67 15.72 6.59 1.10
CA GLN A 67 16.27 7.93 1.31
C GLN A 67 15.40 8.76 2.26
N PHE A 68 14.08 8.71 2.11
CA PHE A 68 13.15 9.42 3.00
C PHE A 68 13.20 8.90 4.45
N MET A 69 13.43 7.60 4.65
CA MET A 69 13.58 6.98 5.97
C MET A 69 14.95 7.24 6.62
N GLY A 70 15.90 7.85 5.89
CA GLY A 70 17.26 8.05 6.36
C GLY A 70 18.14 6.80 6.31
N CYS A 71 17.76 5.81 5.50
CA CYS A 71 18.48 4.56 5.28
C CYS A 71 18.73 4.33 3.79
N ALA A 72 19.19 5.37 3.08
CA ALA A 72 19.56 5.26 1.67
C ALA A 72 20.60 4.14 1.46
N PHE A 73 20.45 3.41 0.36
CA PHE A 73 21.39 2.34 -0.02
C PHE A 73 22.77 2.90 -0.34
N SER A 74 23.82 2.18 0.07
CA SER A 74 25.20 2.47 -0.37
C SER A 74 25.46 1.94 -1.78
N GLU A 75 26.53 2.40 -2.43
CA GLU A 75 26.94 1.89 -3.75
C GLU A 75 27.20 0.38 -3.69
N GLU A 76 27.85 -0.11 -2.63
CA GLU A 76 28.13 -1.54 -2.44
C GLU A 76 26.85 -2.37 -2.27
N GLU A 77 25.83 -1.83 -1.60
CA GLU A 77 24.53 -2.50 -1.47
C GLU A 77 23.79 -2.54 -2.81
N GLU A 78 23.85 -1.47 -3.60
CA GLU A 78 23.26 -1.42 -4.93
C GLU A 78 23.97 -2.38 -5.90
N ASP A 79 25.30 -2.34 -5.95
CA ASP A 79 26.12 -3.24 -6.77
C ASP A 79 25.97 -4.71 -6.33
N GLY A 80 25.71 -4.93 -5.03
CA GLY A 80 25.38 -6.23 -4.46
C GLY A 80 23.96 -6.72 -4.77
N GLY A 81 23.14 -5.94 -5.47
CA GLY A 81 21.77 -6.31 -5.86
C GLY A 81 20.76 -6.27 -4.72
N LEU A 82 21.05 -5.57 -3.61
CA LEU A 82 20.17 -5.53 -2.44
C LEU A 82 18.80 -4.92 -2.78
N VAL A 83 18.77 -3.88 -3.63
CA VAL A 83 17.53 -3.23 -4.07
C VAL A 83 16.61 -4.24 -4.76
N ASP A 84 17.14 -5.03 -5.68
CA ASP A 84 16.37 -6.04 -6.41
C ASP A 84 15.90 -7.17 -5.49
N ALA A 85 16.75 -7.60 -4.55
CA ALA A 85 16.39 -8.60 -3.55
C ALA A 85 15.22 -8.16 -2.67
N VAL A 86 15.19 -6.90 -2.25
CA VAL A 86 14.08 -6.33 -1.46
C VAL A 86 12.80 -6.20 -2.31
N VAL A 87 12.92 -5.75 -3.57
CA VAL A 87 11.78 -5.69 -4.50
C VAL A 87 11.16 -7.07 -4.70
N GLU A 88 11.99 -8.10 -4.93
CA GLU A 88 11.52 -9.47 -5.12
C GLU A 88 10.86 -10.03 -3.85
N LEU A 89 11.49 -9.80 -2.69
CA LEU A 89 10.96 -10.25 -1.39
C LEU A 89 9.58 -9.66 -1.10
N CYS A 90 9.38 -8.38 -1.43
CA CYS A 90 8.15 -7.63 -1.19
C CYS A 90 7.16 -7.67 -2.38
N SER A 91 7.46 -8.44 -3.42
CA SER A 91 6.60 -8.50 -4.62
C SER A 91 5.24 -9.12 -4.30
N LEU A 92 4.19 -8.70 -5.02
CA LEU A 92 2.86 -9.28 -4.88
C LEU A 92 2.86 -10.80 -5.10
N GLY A 93 3.63 -11.27 -6.08
CA GLY A 93 3.76 -12.71 -6.35
C GLY A 93 4.36 -13.47 -5.18
N LYS A 94 5.47 -12.96 -4.62
CA LYS A 94 6.13 -13.57 -3.45
C LYS A 94 5.20 -13.57 -2.25
N LEU A 95 4.68 -12.40 -1.88
CA LEU A 95 3.83 -12.24 -0.69
C LEU A 95 2.54 -13.06 -0.80
N LYS A 96 1.87 -13.11 -1.96
CA LYS A 96 0.65 -13.92 -2.16
C LYS A 96 0.92 -15.42 -2.04
N SER A 97 2.13 -15.87 -2.38
CA SER A 97 2.51 -17.30 -2.32
C SER A 97 2.87 -17.81 -0.92
N MET A 98 3.13 -16.91 0.05
CA MET A 98 3.52 -17.29 1.41
C MET A 98 2.38 -17.97 2.16
N GLU A 99 2.69 -19.04 2.89
CA GLU A 99 1.71 -19.86 3.63
C GLU A 99 0.81 -19.03 4.56
N VAL A 100 1.40 -18.07 5.28
CA VAL A 100 0.67 -17.15 6.18
C VAL A 100 -0.37 -16.30 5.47
N ASN A 101 -0.15 -15.99 4.18
CA ASN A 101 -1.06 -15.19 3.37
C ASN A 101 -2.04 -16.06 2.58
N ARG A 102 -1.75 -17.34 2.35
CA ARG A 102 -2.68 -18.28 1.71
C ARG A 102 -3.77 -18.77 2.66
N ASN A 103 -3.39 -19.02 3.91
CA ASN A 103 -4.27 -19.62 4.92
C ASN A 103 -4.64 -18.66 6.06
N GLY A 104 -4.29 -17.38 5.91
CA GLY A 104 -4.54 -16.33 6.91
C GLY A 104 -5.93 -15.71 6.84
N SER A 105 -6.20 -14.84 7.80
CA SER A 105 -7.35 -13.93 7.80
C SER A 105 -6.92 -12.51 8.16
N ASN A 106 -7.69 -11.52 7.71
CA ASN A 106 -7.45 -10.13 8.07
C ASN A 106 -8.02 -9.80 9.48
N HIS A 107 -7.78 -8.57 9.95
CA HIS A 107 -8.27 -8.09 11.24
C HIS A 107 -9.81 -8.06 11.37
N LEU A 108 -10.54 -8.22 10.26
CA LEU A 108 -12.00 -8.36 10.19
C LEU A 108 -12.44 -9.83 10.16
N ALA A 109 -11.52 -10.77 10.40
CA ALA A 109 -11.72 -12.22 10.33
C ALA A 109 -12.15 -12.74 8.94
N MET A 110 -11.98 -11.94 7.88
CA MET A 110 -12.18 -12.42 6.50
C MET A 110 -11.00 -13.33 6.13
N LYS A 111 -11.29 -14.55 5.69
CA LYS A 111 -10.27 -15.49 5.22
C LYS A 111 -9.73 -15.02 3.88
N ASN A 112 -8.45 -15.25 3.65
CA ASN A 112 -7.86 -15.06 2.34
C ASN A 112 -8.36 -16.19 1.41
N GLU A 113 -8.90 -15.81 0.26
CA GLU A 113 -9.23 -16.73 -0.82
C GLU A 113 -8.12 -16.63 -1.87
N VAL A 114 -7.40 -17.73 -2.10
CA VAL A 114 -6.33 -17.82 -3.11
C VAL A 114 -6.71 -18.78 -4.21
#